data_AF-A0AAU9JSY8-F1
#
_entry.id   AF-A0AAU9JSY8-F1
#
_cell.length_a   1.000
_cell.length_b   1.000
_cell.length_c   1.000
_cell.angle_alpha   90.00
_cell.angle_beta   90.00
_cell.angle_gamma   90.00
#
_symmetry.space_group_name_H-M   'P 1'
#
loop_
_entity.id
_entity.type
_entity.pdbx_description
1 polymer ?
#
loop_
_entity_poly.entity_id
_entity_poly.type
_entity_poly.pdbx_seq_one_letter_code
_entity_poly.pdbx_strand_id
1 'polypeptide(L)'
;MLNLSIKYFYFSRICVYFESLVTNFNNILIEMEALKHYRKIMKTCRKLKDYNYREYFLRISRDNFREKSLDLSKIQKNIEMLERQAAVQSLYPPQNSIIETLNIPQKLGIRNRSIN
;
A
#
# COMPACT_ATOMS: atom_id res chain seq x y z
N MET A 1 -48.47 28.08 18.99
CA MET A 1 -47.59 26.97 19.44
C MET A 1 -47.04 26.08 18.31
N LEU A 2 -47.68 25.96 17.15
CA LEU A 2 -47.23 25.07 16.04
C LEU A 2 -45.85 25.42 15.42
N ASN A 3 -45.45 26.69 15.42
CA ASN A 3 -44.20 27.13 14.77
C ASN A 3 -42.91 26.68 15.49
N LEU A 4 -42.94 26.40 16.80
CA LEU A 4 -41.77 25.87 17.50
C LEU A 4 -41.56 24.39 17.14
N SER A 5 -42.62 23.59 17.19
CA SER A 5 -42.57 22.14 16.91
C SER A 5 -42.02 21.83 15.52
N ILE A 6 -42.39 22.61 14.51
CA ILE A 6 -41.92 22.45 13.14
C ILE A 6 -40.42 22.80 13.06
N LYS A 7 -39.97 23.88 13.71
CA LYS A 7 -38.54 24.26 13.75
C LYS A 7 -37.68 23.18 14.42
N TYR A 8 -38.12 22.59 15.54
CA TYR A 8 -37.39 21.50 16.19
C TYR A 8 -37.31 20.23 15.32
N PHE A 9 -38.37 19.93 14.56
CA PHE A 9 -38.38 18.79 13.64
C PHE A 9 -37.39 18.97 12.49
N TYR A 10 -37.34 20.17 11.88
CA TYR A 10 -36.36 20.48 10.83
C TYR A 10 -34.92 20.53 11.38
N PHE A 11 -34.72 21.08 12.57
CA PHE A 11 -33.40 21.11 13.22
C PHE A 11 -32.89 19.71 13.54
N SER A 12 -33.74 18.83 14.09
CA SER A 12 -33.40 17.44 14.37
C SER A 12 -33.03 16.66 13.09
N ARG A 13 -33.78 16.84 11.99
CA ARG A 13 -33.42 16.22 10.71
C ARG A 13 -32.10 16.75 10.15
N ILE A 14 -31.87 18.07 10.20
CA ILE A 14 -30.61 18.68 9.75
C ILE A 14 -29.42 18.15 10.56
N CYS A 15 -29.55 17.99 11.88
CA CYS A 15 -28.52 17.41 12.73
C CYS A 15 -28.17 15.97 12.32
N VAL A 16 -29.16 15.10 12.08
CA VAL A 16 -28.91 13.71 11.65
C VAL A 16 -28.22 13.64 10.29
N TYR A 17 -28.61 14.49 9.33
CA TYR A 17 -27.92 14.58 8.05
C TYR A 17 -26.48 15.08 8.21
N PHE A 18 -26.25 16.05 9.08
CA PHE A 18 -24.92 16.58 9.34
C PHE A 18 -23.99 15.54 9.97
N GLU A 19 -24.47 14.78 10.96
CA GLU A 19 -23.70 13.68 11.57
C GLU A 19 -23.35 12.59 10.55
N SER A 20 -24.31 12.19 9.72
CA SER A 20 -24.07 11.24 8.63
C SER A 20 -23.03 11.78 7.62
N LEU A 21 -23.11 13.07 7.27
CA LEU A 21 -22.15 13.70 6.37
C LEU A 21 -20.73 13.68 6.97
N VAL A 22 -20.59 14.07 8.24
CA VAL A 22 -19.30 14.08 8.97
C VAL A 22 -18.70 12.68 9.03
N THR A 23 -19.50 11.65 9.32
CA THR A 23 -19.00 10.26 9.32
C THR A 23 -18.51 9.80 7.94
N ASN A 24 -19.22 10.16 6.87
CA ASN A 24 -18.79 9.84 5.50
C ASN A 24 -17.48 10.56 5.13
N PHE A 25 -17.35 11.85 5.47
CA PHE A 25 -16.10 12.59 5.25
C PHE A 25 -14.93 11.97 6.01
N ASN A 26 -15.14 11.61 7.27
CA ASN A 26 -14.11 10.95 8.09
C ASN A 26 -13.69 9.60 7.50
N ASN A 27 -14.63 8.80 7.01
CA ASN A 27 -14.33 7.52 6.35
C ASN A 27 -13.48 7.71 5.08
N ILE A 28 -13.82 8.70 4.25
CA ILE A 28 -13.04 9.02 3.03
C ILE A 28 -11.60 9.42 3.39
N LEU A 29 -11.42 10.24 4.43
CA LEU A 29 -10.08 10.66 4.88
C LEU A 29 -9.23 9.46 5.33
N ILE A 30 -9.83 8.52 6.08
CA ILE A 30 -9.16 7.29 6.54
C ILE A 30 -8.76 6.43 5.34
N GLU A 31 -9.63 6.27 4.33
CA GLU A 31 -9.33 5.51 3.12
C GLU A 31 -8.17 6.14 2.32
N MET A 32 -8.15 7.47 2.20
CA MET A 32 -7.05 8.19 1.53
C MET A 32 -5.71 7.99 2.24
N GLU A 33 -5.71 8.06 3.57
CA GLU A 33 -4.51 7.84 4.38
C GLU A 33 -4.02 6.39 4.27
N ALA A 34 -4.93 5.42 4.35
CA ALA A 34 -4.61 4.01 4.13
C ALA A 34 -3.99 3.74 2.75
N LEU A 35 -4.54 4.34 1.68
CA LEU A 35 -3.99 4.23 0.33
C LEU A 35 -2.59 4.82 0.23
N LYS A 36 -2.33 5.95 0.89
CA LYS A 36 -1.00 6.58 0.94
C LYS A 36 0.01 5.65 1.59
N HIS A 37 -0.35 5.04 2.72
CA HIS A 37 0.50 4.08 3.41
C HIS A 37 0.74 2.81 2.59
N TYR A 38 -0.30 2.26 1.97
CA TYR A 38 -0.17 1.10 1.10
C TYR A 38 0.79 1.35 -0.06
N ARG A 39 0.65 2.49 -0.75
CA ARG A 39 1.60 2.90 -1.81
C ARG A 39 3.03 3.01 -1.30
N LYS A 40 3.22 3.55 -0.09
CA LYS A 40 4.54 3.65 0.53
C LYS A 40 5.13 2.27 0.81
N ILE A 41 4.36 1.35 1.40
CA ILE A 41 4.79 -0.04 1.64
C ILE A 41 5.20 -0.71 0.33
N MET A 42 4.34 -0.67 -0.69
CA MET A 42 4.61 -1.31 -1.98
C MET A 42 5.89 -0.76 -2.62
N LYS A 43 6.16 0.55 -2.50
CA LYS A 43 7.39 1.17 -2.98
C LYS A 43 8.61 0.70 -2.17
N THR A 44 8.49 0.57 -0.85
CA THR A 44 9.59 0.09 0.01
C THR A 44 9.89 -1.39 -0.22
N CYS A 45 8.88 -2.25 -0.34
CA CYS A 45 9.07 -3.68 -0.62
C CYS A 45 9.85 -3.90 -1.93
N ARG A 46 9.57 -3.10 -2.97
CA ARG A 46 10.30 -3.16 -4.25
C ARG A 46 11.78 -2.81 -4.16
N LYS A 47 12.24 -2.15 -3.08
CA LYS A 47 13.65 -1.86 -2.85
C LYS A 47 14.42 -3.06 -2.27
N LEU A 48 13.72 -4.08 -1.77
CA LEU A 48 14.35 -5.30 -1.28
C LEU A 48 14.99 -6.04 -2.45
N LYS A 49 16.26 -6.42 -2.29
CA LYS A 49 17.05 -7.11 -3.31
C LYS A 49 16.64 -8.57 -3.43
N ASP A 50 16.43 -9.23 -2.29
CA ASP A 50 16.04 -10.63 -2.24
C ASP A 50 14.61 -10.85 -2.78
N TYR A 51 14.49 -11.74 -3.76
CA TYR A 51 13.23 -12.11 -4.40
C TYR A 51 12.18 -12.60 -3.41
N ASN A 52 12.54 -13.56 -2.55
CA ASN A 52 11.61 -14.23 -1.66
C ASN A 52 11.03 -13.24 -0.66
N TYR A 53 11.89 -12.40 -0.07
CA TYR A 53 11.45 -11.35 0.85
C TYR A 53 10.57 -10.32 0.14
N ARG A 54 10.96 -9.85 -1.05
CA ARG A 54 10.19 -8.88 -1.81
C ARG A 54 8.79 -9.40 -2.13
N GLU A 55 8.67 -10.60 -2.68
CA GLU A 55 7.38 -11.17 -3.06
C GLU A 55 6.53 -11.54 -1.84
N TYR A 56 7.14 -12.07 -0.76
CA TYR A 56 6.45 -12.34 0.49
C TYR A 56 5.79 -11.09 1.06
N PHE A 57 6.55 -10.00 1.19
CA PHE A 57 6.01 -8.75 1.73
C PHE A 57 5.01 -8.08 0.79
N LEU A 58 5.20 -8.16 -0.54
CA LEU A 58 4.21 -7.67 -1.49
C LEU A 58 2.88 -8.43 -1.39
N ARG A 59 2.92 -9.76 -1.21
CA ARG A 59 1.73 -10.58 -1.02
C ARG A 59 1.02 -10.23 0.28
N ILE A 60 1.74 -10.26 1.39
CA ILE A 60 1.17 -9.93 2.71
C ILE A 60 0.61 -8.52 2.75
N SER A 61 1.29 -7.55 2.13
CA SER A 61 0.78 -6.18 2.10
C SER A 61 -0.52 -6.04 1.31
N ARG A 62 -0.71 -6.84 0.26
CA ARG A 62 -1.98 -6.89 -0.50
C ARG A 62 -3.07 -7.57 0.31
N ASP A 63 -2.76 -8.68 0.98
CA ASP A 63 -3.72 -9.44 1.77
C ASP A 63 -4.19 -8.61 2.98
N ASN A 64 -3.26 -8.03 3.73
CA ASN A 64 -3.56 -7.14 4.86
C ASN A 64 -4.34 -5.88 4.44
N PHE A 65 -4.13 -5.36 3.22
CA PHE A 65 -4.87 -4.20 2.73
C PHE A 65 -6.29 -4.56 2.27
N ARG A 66 -6.55 -5.83 1.92
CA ARG A 66 -7.91 -6.33 1.64
C ARG A 66 -8.73 -6.49 2.92
N GLU A 67 -8.07 -6.74 4.04
CA GLU A 67 -8.71 -6.80 5.35
C GLU A 67 -9.12 -5.38 5.81
N LYS A 68 -10.37 -5.23 6.28
CA LYS A 68 -10.94 -3.90 6.63
C LYS A 68 -10.31 -3.25 7.87
N SER A 69 -9.52 -3.97 8.66
CA SER A 69 -8.91 -3.46 9.90
C SER A 69 -7.50 -2.93 9.65
N LEU A 70 -7.41 -1.67 9.23
CA LEU A 70 -6.13 -0.98 9.01
C LEU A 70 -5.68 -0.27 10.30
N ASP A 71 -4.75 -0.90 11.02
CA ASP A 71 -4.07 -0.27 12.15
C ASP A 71 -2.87 0.55 11.64
N LEU A 72 -3.06 1.87 11.53
CA LEU A 72 -2.05 2.81 11.03
C LEU A 72 -0.73 2.72 11.80
N SER A 73 -0.77 2.44 13.11
CA SER A 73 0.43 2.34 13.95
C SER A 73 1.30 1.14 13.57
N LYS A 74 0.68 -0.01 13.29
CA LYS A 74 1.37 -1.22 12.83
C LYS A 74 1.95 -1.02 11.44
N ILE A 75 1.22 -0.34 10.57
CA ILE A 75 1.67 -0.02 9.21
C ILE A 75 2.93 0.86 9.25
N GLN A 76 2.95 1.90 10.08
CA GLN A 76 4.11 2.77 10.27
C GLN A 76 5.35 1.97 10.69
N LYS A 77 5.21 1.12 11.72
CA LYS A 77 6.29 0.25 12.22
C LYS A 77 6.80 -0.71 11.14
N ASN A 78 5.89 -1.27 10.33
CA ASN A 78 6.26 -2.16 9.24
C ASN A 78 7.06 -1.44 8.15
N ILE A 79 6.69 -0.20 7.83
CA ILE A 79 7.44 0.63 6.87
C ILE A 79 8.86 0.87 7.37
N GLU A 80 9.03 1.28 8.62
CA GLU A 80 10.37 1.51 9.22
C GLU A 80 11.21 0.23 9.28
N MET A 81 10.58 -0.90 9.56
CA MET A 81 11.24 -2.21 9.52
C MET A 81 11.74 -2.52 8.10
N LEU A 82 10.88 -2.36 7.09
CA LEU A 82 11.21 -2.63 5.69
C LEU A 82 12.29 -1.67 5.16
N GLU A 83 12.24 -0.40 5.55
CA GLU A 83 13.27 0.59 5.20
C GLU A 83 14.64 0.21 5.78
N ARG A 84 14.67 -0.24 7.05
CA ARG A 84 15.90 -0.77 7.67
C ARG A 84 16.41 -2.02 6.96
N GLN A 85 15.53 -2.96 6.64
CA GLN A 85 15.90 -4.18 5.92
C GLN A 85 16.44 -3.89 4.53
N ALA A 86 15.82 -2.96 3.79
CA ALA A 86 16.32 -2.52 2.49
C ALA A 86 17.71 -1.85 2.61
N ALA A 87 17.93 -1.04 3.66
CA ALA A 87 19.23 -0.44 3.94
C ALA A 87 20.28 -1.52 4.27
N VAL A 88 19.96 -2.50 5.12
CA VAL A 88 20.88 -3.61 5.45
C VAL A 88 21.22 -4.43 4.19
N GLN A 89 20.24 -4.82 3.39
CA GLN A 89 20.48 -5.53 2.13
C GLN A 89 21.30 -4.69 1.14
N SER A 90 21.25 -3.35 1.22
CA SER A 90 22.07 -2.49 0.38
C SER A 90 23.57 -2.66 0.63
N LEU A 91 23.97 -2.96 1.87
CA LEU A 91 25.37 -3.13 2.32
C LEU A 91 26.02 -4.40 1.79
N TYR A 92 25.22 -5.41 1.45
CA TYR A 92 25.70 -6.70 0.95
C TYR A 92 25.46 -6.82 -0.57
N PRO A 93 26.33 -7.54 -1.30
CA PRO A 93 26.11 -7.79 -2.71
C PRO A 93 24.81 -8.59 -2.93
N PRO A 94 24.01 -8.26 -3.96
CA PRO A 94 22.80 -9.02 -4.27
C PRO A 94 23.15 -10.45 -4.63
N GLN A 95 22.40 -11.40 -4.09
CA GLN A 95 22.38 -12.79 -4.53
C GLN A 95 21.07 -13.01 -5.28
N ASN A 96 21.13 -12.99 -6.60
CA ASN A 96 19.95 -13.20 -7.43
C ASN A 96 19.56 -14.67 -7.39
N SER A 97 18.26 -14.93 -7.29
CA SER A 97 17.72 -16.27 -7.41
C SER A 97 17.85 -16.79 -8.87
N ILE A 98 17.83 -18.11 -9.03
CA ILE A 98 17.80 -18.76 -10.36
C ILE A 98 16.62 -18.22 -11.18
N ILE A 99 15.46 -18.04 -10.53
CA ILE A 99 14.22 -17.54 -11.15
C ILE A 99 14.42 -16.13 -11.73
N GLU A 100 15.11 -15.25 -11.00
CA GLU A 100 15.41 -13.91 -11.49
C GLU A 100 16.39 -13.94 -12.66
N THR A 101 17.33 -14.89 -12.67
CA THR A 101 18.32 -15.04 -13.74
C THR A 101 17.66 -15.52 -15.04
N LEU A 102 16.67 -16.41 -14.93
CA LEU A 102 15.90 -16.94 -16.07
C LEU A 102 14.93 -15.90 -16.67
N ASN A 103 14.44 -14.95 -15.86
CA ASN A 103 13.47 -13.93 -16.28
C ASN A 103 14.10 -12.65 -16.86
N ILE A 104 15.44 -12.53 -16.85
CA ILE A 104 16.11 -11.50 -17.64
C ILE A 104 15.94 -11.91 -19.10
N PRO A 105 15.30 -11.10 -19.98
CA PRO A 105 15.36 -11.37 -21.40
C PRO A 105 16.85 -11.37 -21.73
N GLN A 106 17.40 -12.56 -22.01
CA GLN A 106 18.76 -12.66 -22.50
C GLN A 106 18.79 -11.71 -23.70
N LYS A 107 19.58 -10.64 -23.62
CA LYS A 107 20.05 -9.97 -24.83
C LYS A 107 20.85 -11.05 -25.54
N LEU A 108 20.15 -11.90 -26.30
CA LEU A 108 20.73 -12.87 -27.20
C LEU A 108 21.58 -12.03 -28.12
N GLY A 109 22.89 -12.00 -27.85
CA GLY A 109 23.84 -11.35 -28.72
C GLY A 109 23.57 -11.90 -30.11
N ILE A 110 23.22 -11.01 -31.04
CA ILE A 110 23.12 -11.34 -32.45
C ILE A 110 24.51 -11.84 -32.84
N ARG A 111 24.70 -13.16 -32.84
CA ARG A 111 25.88 -13.77 -33.44
C ARG A 111 25.67 -13.63 -34.94
N ASN A 112 26.25 -12.59 -35.52
CA ASN A 112 26.45 -12.51 -36.97
C ASN A 112 27.25 -13.75 -37.37
N ARG A 113 26.57 -14.78 -37.88
CA ARG A 113 27.26 -15.86 -38.57
C ARG A 113 27.67 -15.30 -39.92
N SER A 114 28.95 -14.99 -40.07
CA SER A 114 29.57 -14.79 -41.38
C SER A 114 29.38 -16.08 -42.17
N ILE A 115 28.52 -16.03 -43.18
CA ILE A 115 28.40 -17.07 -44.20
C ILE A 115 29.59 -16.85 -45.13
N ASN A 116 30.60 -17.71 -45.01
CA ASN A 116 31.59 -17.94 -46.06
C ASN A 116 31.08 -19.05 -46.97
#